data_AF-A0A5Q0EMM1-F1
#
_entry.id   AF-A0A5Q0EMM1-F1
#
_cell.length_a   1.000
_cell.length_b   1.000
_cell.length_c   1.000
_cell.angle_alpha   90.00
_cell.angle_beta   90.00
_cell.angle_gamma   90.00
#
_symmetry.space_group_name_H-M   'P 1'
#
loop_
_entity.id
_entity.type
_entity.pdbx_description
1 polymer ?
#
loop_
_entity_poly.entity_id
_entity_poly.type
_entity_poly.pdbx_seq_one_letter_code
_entity_poly.pdbx_strand_id
1 'polypeptide(L)' 'MLDMLNRLEKLHIIQDVETWDKLREIRNDITHEYPQDIEVRIGNIRMALSGYEQLKAIISNIEQALQLQASNHDE' A
#
# COMPACT_ATOMS: atom_id res chain seq x y z
N MET A 1 13.98 -6.97 -1.58
CA MET A 1 12.66 -6.31 -1.44
C MET A 1 11.77 -6.65 -2.63
N LEU A 2 12.26 -6.52 -3.86
CA LEU A 2 11.53 -6.89 -5.08
C LEU A 2 10.98 -8.33 -5.07
N ASP A 3 11.76 -9.31 -4.61
CA ASP A 3 11.30 -10.72 -4.55
C ASP A 3 10.09 -10.91 -3.63
N MET A 4 10.02 -10.16 -2.54
CA MET A 4 8.88 -10.18 -1.62
C MET A 4 7.65 -9.58 -2.29
N LEU A 5 7.80 -8.46 -3.00
CA LEU A 5 6.71 -7.82 -3.74
C LEU A 5 6.20 -8.70 -4.88
N ASN A 6 7.10 -9.30 -5.67
CA ASN A 6 6.75 -10.29 -6.70
C ASN A 6 5.98 -11.47 -6.12
N ARG A 7 6.30 -11.89 -4.90
CA ARG A 7 5.58 -12.96 -4.22
C ARG A 7 4.19 -12.52 -3.76
N LEU A 8 4.05 -11.30 -3.23
CA LEU A 8 2.75 -10.73 -2.86
C LEU A 8 1.85 -10.56 -4.09
N GLU A 9 2.41 -10.18 -5.23
CA GLU A 9 1.70 -10.08 -6.50
C GLU A 9 1.18 -11.44 -6.98
N LYS A 10 2.03 -12.48 -6.94
CA LYS A 10 1.61 -13.86 -7.25
C LYS A 10 0.53 -14.41 -6.31
N LEU A 11 0.46 -13.89 -5.09
CA LEU A 11 -0.58 -14.21 -4.12
C LEU A 11 -1.83 -13.32 -4.26
N HIS A 12 -1.87 -12.44 -5.27
CA HIS A 12 -2.92 -11.46 -5.51
C HIS A 12 -3.18 -10.51 -4.32
N ILE A 13 -2.18 -10.34 -3.44
CA ILE A 13 -2.25 -9.43 -2.30
C ILE A 13 -2.05 -7.98 -2.77
N ILE A 14 -1.18 -7.78 -3.75
CA ILE A 14 -1.00 -6.52 -4.47
C ILE A 14 -1.26 -6.76 -5.96
N GLN A 15 -1.68 -5.72 -6.70
CA GLN A 15 -1.93 -5.84 -8.14
C GLN A 15 -0.64 -5.98 -8.95
N ASP A 16 0.36 -5.18 -8.59
CA ASP A 16 1.69 -5.17 -9.20
C ASP A 16 2.71 -4.59 -8.20
N VAL A 17 4.00 -4.75 -8.51
CA VAL A 17 5.09 -4.14 -7.75
C VAL A 17 5.02 -2.60 -7.78
N GLU A 18 4.56 -2.01 -8.88
CA GLU A 18 4.49 -0.55 -9.06
C GLU A 18 3.57 0.12 -8.03
N THR A 19 2.53 -0.58 -7.57
CA THR A 19 1.64 -0.14 -6.50
C THR A 19 2.42 0.19 -5.22
N TRP A 20 3.41 -0.63 -4.88
CA TRP A 20 4.28 -0.36 -3.74
C TRP A 20 5.19 0.85 -3.99
N ASP A 21 5.66 1.03 -5.22
CA ASP A 21 6.51 2.18 -5.58
C ASP A 21 5.75 3.50 -5.47
N LYS A 22 4.51 3.55 -5.95
CA LYS A 22 3.62 4.71 -5.79
C LYS A 22 3.38 5.06 -4.32
N LEU A 23 3.19 4.06 -3.46
CA LEU A 23 3.06 4.29 -2.01
C LEU A 23 4.34 4.88 -1.40
N ARG A 24 5.51 4.46 -1.89
CA ARG A 24 6.80 5.02 -1.45
C ARG A 24 6.97 6.46 -1.92
N GLU A 25 6.55 6.78 -3.13
CA GLU A 25 6.54 8.15 -3.67
C GLU A 25 5.63 9.05 -2.85
N ILE A 26 4.37 8.66 -2.63
CA ILE A 26 3.42 9.41 -1.79
C ILE A 26 4.02 9.69 -0.41
N ARG A 27 4.65 8.68 0.22
CA ARG A 27 5.33 8.85 1.50
C ARG A 27 6.50 9.84 1.40
N ASN A 28 7.30 9.79 0.34
CA ASN A 28 8.41 10.72 0.15
C ASN A 28 7.88 12.16 0.02
N ASP A 29 6.84 12.37 -0.77
CA ASP A 29 6.26 13.69 -1.05
C ASP A 29 5.67 14.35 0.21
N ILE A 30 5.08 13.55 1.12
CA ILE A 30 4.54 14.08 2.38
C ILE A 30 5.58 14.27 3.48
N THR A 31 6.77 13.67 3.36
CA THR A 31 7.82 13.74 4.40
C THR A 31 8.91 14.75 4.08
N HIS A 32 9.15 15.04 2.80
CA HIS A 32 10.36 15.77 2.41
C HIS A 32 10.21 17.29 2.49
N GLU A 33 9.05 17.85 2.12
CA GLU A 33 8.83 19.30 2.21
C GLU A 33 7.41 19.58 2.71
N TYR A 34 7.29 20.42 3.74
CA TYR A 34 6.01 21.04 4.10
C TYR A 34 5.92 22.36 3.34
N PRO A 35 5.29 22.38 2.15
CA PRO A 35 5.26 23.58 1.33
C PRO A 35 4.53 24.72 2.09
N GLN A 36 5.07 25.93 1.97
CA GLN A 36 4.44 27.14 2.51
C GLN A 36 3.10 27.43 1.80
N ASP A 37 2.97 26.97 0.55
CA ASP A 37 1.75 27.03 -0.23
C ASP A 37 0.68 26.06 0.32
N ILE A 38 -0.50 26.62 0.63
CA ILE A 38 -1.63 25.88 1.20
C ILE A 38 -2.19 24.85 0.22
N GLU A 39 -2.26 25.20 -1.07
CA GLU A 39 -2.83 24.31 -2.09
C GLU A 39 -1.97 23.06 -2.28
N VAL A 40 -0.64 23.23 -2.25
CA VAL A 40 0.29 22.11 -2.33
C VAL A 40 0.16 21.22 -1.10
N ARG A 41 -0.01 21.79 0.11
CA ARG A 41 -0.25 20.98 1.33
C ARG A 41 -1.56 20.19 1.24
N ILE A 42 -2.64 20.80 0.77
CA ILE A 42 -3.93 20.12 0.58
C ILE A 42 -3.78 18.99 -0.45
N GLY A 43 -3.03 19.22 -1.53
CA GLY A 43 -2.66 18.20 -2.51
C GLY A 43 -1.96 17.01 -1.86
N ASN A 44 -0.92 17.26 -1.08
CA ASN A 44 -0.15 16.23 -0.36
C ASN A 44 -1.03 15.43 0.62
N ILE A 45 -1.93 16.10 1.35
CA ILE A 45 -2.89 15.42 2.24
C ILE A 45 -3.83 14.50 1.45
N ARG A 46 -4.36 14.96 0.32
CA ARG A 46 -5.21 14.13 -0.54
C ARG A 46 -4.47 12.90 -1.07
N MET A 47 -3.21 13.07 -1.47
CA MET A 47 -2.35 11.96 -1.90
C MET A 47 -2.11 10.97 -0.75
N ALA A 48 -1.83 11.45 0.46
CA ALA A 48 -1.66 10.61 1.63
C ALA A 48 -2.93 9.79 1.95
N LEU A 49 -4.11 10.42 1.87
CA LEU A 49 -5.38 9.73 2.08
C LEU A 49 -5.63 8.64 1.03
N SER A 50 -5.28 8.90 -0.24
CA SER A 50 -5.35 7.89 -1.29
C SER A 50 -4.38 6.72 -1.04
N GLY A 51 -3.15 7.03 -0.61
CA GLY A 51 -2.16 6.00 -0.24
C GLY A 51 -2.61 5.18 0.98
N TYR A 52 -3.30 5.80 1.94
CA TYR A 52 -3.88 5.11 3.08
C TYR A 52 -4.93 4.07 2.67
N GLU A 53 -5.86 4.42 1.77
CA GLU A 53 -6.86 3.46 1.28
C GLU A 53 -6.23 2.27 0.56
N GLN A 54 -5.17 2.52 -0.23
CA GLN A 54 -4.40 1.45 -0.86
C GLN A 54 -3.71 0.54 0.17
N LEU A 55 -3.04 1.12 1.18
CA LEU A 55 -2.41 0.34 2.25
C LEU A 55 -3.43 -0.50 3.03
N LYS A 56 -4.61 0.06 3.30
CA LYS A 56 -5.70 -0.63 3.99
C LYS A 56 -6.20 -1.83 3.18
N ALA A 57 -6.33 -1.69 1.85
CA ALA A 57 -6.69 -2.79 0.97
C ALA A 57 -5.64 -3.91 1.00
N ILE A 58 -4.34 -3.57 0.93
CA ILE A 58 -3.24 -4.54 1.00
C ILE A 58 -3.29 -5.32 2.32
N ILE A 59 -3.48 -4.64 3.45
CA ILE A 59 -3.60 -5.28 4.77
C ILE A 59 -4.81 -6.23 4.79
N SER A 60 -5.96 -5.79 4.30
CA SER A 60 -7.16 -6.64 4.25
C SER A 60 -6.93 -7.89 3.38
N ASN A 61 -6.21 -7.78 2.26
CA ASN A 61 -5.87 -8.93 1.42
C ASN A 61 -4.94 -9.91 2.16
N ILE A 62 -3.98 -9.40 2.95
CA ILE A 62 -3.11 -10.24 3.78
C ILE A 62 -3.93 -10.99 4.83
N GLU A 63 -4.82 -10.30 5.54
CA GLU A 63 -5.68 -10.90 6.55
C GLU A 63 -6.57 -12.01 5.97
N GLN A 64 -7.19 -11.76 4.81
CA GLN A 64 -7.98 -12.77 4.10
C GLN A 64 -7.14 -13.97 3.68
N ALA A 65 -5.93 -13.75 3.15
CA ALA A 65 -5.02 -14.84 2.77
C ALA A 65 -4.61 -15.71 3.97
N LEU A 66 -4.39 -15.09 5.13
CA LEU A 66 -4.06 -15.80 6.37
C LEU A 66 -5.25 -16.60 6.91
N GLN A 67 -6.47 -16.07 6.84
CA GLN A 67 -7.68 -16.78 7.24
C GLN A 67 -7.93 -18.02 6.38
N LEU A 68 -7.79 -17.89 5.05
CA LEU A 68 -7.91 -19.02 4.12
C LEU A 68 -6.89 -20.13 4.39
N GLN A 69 -5.66 -19.77 4.78
CA GLN A 69 -4.63 -20.75 5.13
C GLN A 69 -4.94 -21.48 6.43
N ALA A 70 -5.53 -20.81 7.43
CA ALA A 70 -5.94 -21.44 8.67
C ALA A 70 -7.07 -22.45 8.44
N SER A 71 -8.07 -22.11 7.62
CA SER A 71 -9.20 -23.01 7.32
C SER A 71 -8.80 -24.25 6.49
N ASN A 72 -7.77 -24.15 5.63
CA ASN A 72 -7.29 -25.28 4.84
C ASN A 72 -6.36 -26.25 5.60
N HIS A 73 -5.97 -25.91 6.84
CA HIS A 73 -5.09 -26.76 7.67
C HIS A 73 -5.86 -27.59 8.71
N ASP A 74 -7.17 -27.34 8.85
CA ASP A 74 -8.08 -28.03 9.77
C ASP A 74 -8.93 -29.13 9.09
N GLU A 75 -8.72 -29.39 7.79
CA GLU A 75 -9.25 -30.54 7.02
C GLU A 75 -8.16 -31.60 6.74
#